data_AF-A0A258J7G9-F1
#
_entry.id   AF-A0A258J7G9-F1
#
_cell.length_a   1.000
_cell.length_b   1.000
_cell.length_c   1.000
_cell.angle_alpha   90.00
_cell.angle_beta   90.00
_cell.angle_gamma   90.00
#
_symmetry.space_group_name_H-M   'P 1'
#
loop_
_entity.id
_entity.type
_entity.pdbx_description
1 polymer ?
#
loop_
_entity_poly.entity_id
_entity_poly.type
_entity_poly.pdbx_seq_one_letter_code
_entity_poly.pdbx_strand_id
1 'polypeptide(L)'
;FIREEPAFGYFDNFDGTRSVRPLTRLGVSQLDGNVHYCLDLTHDVNALRNLTDDELGEVVRARATSPIRRLKVNASPFVCPLWEIGAADLEPTDEDALLRSAQSVQSDEEFVGRLTAAAGASDPTYPQSEHVELQIYGTGWQSDDDVAGCRLFHESPWETRLDIALGLADTRFRRLGRRLVYCERPDLLRSADRAAIDAEVARRVRGGDGTFDWTTLPHALAEIENLIAASPQNEHARLRALQDEMTNWTPG
;
A
#
# COMPACT_ATOMS: atom_id res chain seq x y z
N PHE A 1 4.31 0.62 24.40
CA PHE A 1 4.77 1.94 23.91
C PHE A 1 3.62 2.83 23.42
N ILE A 2 3.23 2.85 22.14
CA ILE A 2 2.25 3.82 21.58
C ILE A 2 0.84 3.78 22.23
N ARG A 3 0.50 2.66 22.89
CA ARG A 3 -0.76 2.49 23.62
C ARG A 3 -0.67 2.94 25.09
N GLU A 4 0.53 3.08 25.63
CA GLU A 4 0.81 3.31 27.05
C GLU A 4 1.29 4.74 27.30
N GLU A 5 2.02 5.32 26.35
CA GLU A 5 2.48 6.71 26.44
C GLU A 5 1.36 7.69 26.08
N PRO A 6 1.13 8.74 26.89
CA PRO A 6 0.15 9.77 26.58
C PRO A 6 0.54 10.54 25.29
N ALA A 7 1.84 10.77 25.09
CA ALA A 7 2.39 11.34 23.87
C ALA A 7 3.77 10.76 23.55
N PHE A 8 4.16 10.78 22.28
CA PHE A 8 5.42 10.24 21.80
C PHE A 8 5.90 10.99 20.56
N GLY A 9 7.21 10.95 20.30
CA GLY A 9 7.78 11.42 19.05
C GLY A 9 7.54 10.42 17.93
N TYR A 10 7.10 10.91 16.78
CA TYR A 10 7.04 10.16 15.53
C TYR A 10 7.91 10.83 14.49
N PHE A 11 8.80 10.05 13.88
CA PHE A 11 9.66 10.56 12.82
C PHE A 11 8.95 10.40 11.48
N ASP A 12 8.50 11.52 10.93
CA ASP A 12 7.82 11.60 9.66
C ASP A 12 8.84 11.96 8.57
N ASN A 13 8.85 11.19 7.48
CA ASN A 13 9.60 11.53 6.27
C ASN A 13 8.63 12.21 5.31
N PHE A 14 8.46 13.52 5.48
CA PHE A 14 7.67 14.33 4.55
C PHE A 14 8.63 15.13 3.67
N ASP A 15 8.54 14.92 2.36
CA ASP A 15 9.30 15.68 1.35
C ASP A 15 10.84 15.63 1.50
N GLY A 16 11.37 14.47 1.91
CA GLY A 16 12.82 14.26 2.07
C GLY A 16 13.45 14.92 3.30
N THR A 17 12.68 15.69 4.08
CA THR A 17 13.12 16.25 5.36
C THR A 17 12.60 15.39 6.50
N ARG A 18 13.51 14.84 7.31
CA ARG A 18 13.14 14.08 8.50
C ARG A 18 12.72 15.07 9.58
N SER A 19 11.44 15.04 9.96
CA SER A 19 10.91 15.87 11.04
C SER A 19 10.36 14.97 12.13
N VAL A 20 10.57 15.36 13.39
CA VAL A 20 9.92 14.70 14.52
C VAL A 20 8.64 15.45 14.85
N ARG A 21 7.55 14.70 15.06
CA ARG A 21 6.24 15.24 15.43
C ARG A 21 5.82 14.64 16.76
N PRO A 22 5.48 15.46 17.77
CA PRO A 22 4.88 14.97 18.99
C PRO A 22 3.42 14.58 18.70
N LEU A 23 3.08 13.32 18.93
CA LEU A 23 1.77 12.76 18.65
C LEU A 23 1.10 12.25 19.93
N THR A 24 -0.23 12.33 19.99
CA THR A 24 -1.04 11.57 20.95
C THR A 24 -1.98 10.62 20.21
N ARG A 25 -2.15 9.40 20.72
CA ARG A 25 -3.03 8.38 20.10
C ARG A 25 -4.50 8.69 20.39
N LEU A 26 -5.33 8.61 19.35
CA LEU A 26 -6.79 8.79 19.43
C LEU A 26 -7.53 7.45 19.36
N GLY A 27 -7.22 6.63 18.37
CA GLY A 27 -8.03 5.46 18.04
C GLY A 27 -7.39 4.55 16.99
N VAL A 28 -8.17 3.61 16.46
CA VAL A 28 -7.76 2.65 15.43
C VAL A 28 -8.73 2.74 14.27
N SER A 29 -8.23 2.61 13.04
CA SER A 29 -9.08 2.50 11.85
C SER A 29 -9.98 1.27 11.93
N GLN A 30 -11.22 1.44 11.47
CA GLN A 30 -12.15 0.32 11.32
C GLN A 30 -11.84 -0.53 10.09
N LEU A 31 -11.09 0.01 9.11
CA LEU A 31 -10.72 -0.68 7.88
C LEU A 31 -9.42 -1.48 8.01
N ASP A 32 -8.44 -0.97 8.77
CA ASP A 32 -7.17 -1.65 9.06
C ASP A 32 -6.82 -1.52 10.54
N GLY A 33 -6.92 -2.62 11.29
CA GLY A 33 -6.60 -2.66 12.72
C GLY A 33 -5.13 -2.34 13.05
N ASN A 34 -4.25 -2.28 12.04
CA ASN A 34 -2.86 -1.85 12.20
C ASN A 34 -2.67 -0.35 11.98
N VAL A 35 -3.70 0.39 11.56
CA VAL A 35 -3.64 1.84 11.39
C VAL A 35 -4.19 2.51 12.63
N HIS A 36 -3.31 3.16 13.38
CA HIS A 36 -3.68 3.99 14.52
C HIS A 36 -3.81 5.45 14.07
N TYR A 37 -4.90 6.11 14.47
CA TYR A 37 -5.02 7.55 14.31
C TYR A 37 -4.35 8.24 15.50
N CYS A 38 -3.49 9.20 15.17
CA CYS A 38 -2.80 10.02 16.15
C CYS A 38 -3.00 11.50 15.80
N LEU A 39 -3.24 12.32 16.81
CA LEU A 39 -3.27 13.77 16.67
C LEU A 39 -1.85 14.33 16.74
N ASP A 40 -1.50 15.19 15.80
CA ASP A 40 -0.29 15.99 15.81
C ASP A 40 -0.46 17.16 16.78
N LEU A 41 0.26 17.10 17.90
CA LEU A 41 0.17 18.07 18.99
C LEU A 41 0.81 19.43 18.66
N THR A 42 1.42 19.57 17.48
CA THR A 42 1.86 20.88 16.96
C THR A 42 0.70 21.78 16.51
N HIS A 43 -0.49 21.21 16.34
CA HIS A 43 -1.70 21.95 15.96
C HIS A 43 -2.41 22.53 17.19
N ASP A 44 -3.15 23.62 17.01
CA ASP A 44 -3.95 24.22 18.08
C ASP A 44 -5.15 23.33 18.44
N VAL A 45 -5.01 22.57 19.53
CA VAL A 45 -6.04 21.67 20.04
C VAL A 45 -7.33 22.40 20.41
N ASN A 46 -7.25 23.61 20.94
CA ASN A 46 -8.44 24.38 21.32
C ASN A 46 -9.18 24.89 20.10
N ALA A 47 -8.46 25.32 19.06
CA ALA A 47 -9.07 25.67 17.78
C ALA A 47 -9.80 24.46 17.18
N LEU A 48 -9.18 23.28 17.18
CA LEU A 48 -9.80 22.04 16.68
C LEU A 48 -11.06 21.65 17.47
N ARG A 49 -11.07 21.81 18.80
CA ARG A 49 -12.25 21.52 19.64
C ARG A 49 -13.46 22.37 19.25
N ASN A 50 -13.23 23.62 18.86
CA ASN A 50 -14.29 24.58 18.54
C ASN A 50 -14.83 24.43 17.11
N LEU A 51 -14.20 23.63 16.26
CA LEU A 51 -14.71 23.34 14.93
C LEU A 51 -15.96 22.47 15.01
N THR A 52 -16.84 22.59 14.02
CA THR A 52 -17.95 21.66 13.77
C THR A 52 -17.46 20.34 13.18
N ASP A 53 -18.31 19.32 13.12
CA ASP A 53 -17.94 18.01 12.56
C ASP A 53 -17.60 18.09 11.07
N ASP A 54 -18.30 18.94 10.31
CA ASP A 54 -18.04 19.15 8.89
C ASP A 54 -16.67 19.83 8.67
N GLU A 55 -16.38 20.89 9.43
CA GLU A 55 -15.09 21.60 9.39
C GLU A 55 -13.93 20.70 9.81
N LEU A 56 -14.11 19.87 10.87
CA LEU A 56 -13.13 18.85 11.24
C LEU A 56 -12.89 17.88 10.08
N GLY A 57 -13.93 17.43 9.41
CA GLY A 57 -13.82 16.57 8.23
C GLY A 57 -12.98 17.20 7.12
N GLU A 58 -13.16 18.49 6.84
CA GLU A 58 -12.38 19.22 5.84
C GLU A 58 -10.91 19.34 6.22
N VAL A 59 -10.62 19.76 7.46
CA VAL A 59 -9.26 19.91 7.97
C VAL A 59 -8.52 18.57 7.98
N VAL A 60 -9.19 17.49 8.37
CA VAL A 60 -8.59 16.14 8.37
C VAL A 60 -8.30 15.65 6.94
N ARG A 61 -9.15 15.96 5.96
CA ARG A 61 -8.94 15.58 4.54
C ARG A 61 -7.81 16.34 3.86
N ALA A 62 -7.43 17.52 4.35
CA ALA A 62 -6.35 18.34 3.80
C ALA A 62 -4.97 17.68 4.06
N ARG A 63 -4.57 16.70 3.22
CA ARG A 63 -3.38 15.84 3.46
C ARG A 63 -2.11 16.57 3.89
N ALA A 64 -1.80 17.72 3.26
CA ALA A 64 -0.57 18.47 3.54
C ALA A 64 -0.56 19.10 4.95
N THR A 65 -1.73 19.45 5.48
CA THR A 65 -1.91 20.18 6.75
C THR A 65 -2.82 19.44 7.72
N SER A 66 -3.01 18.13 7.51
CA SER A 66 -3.93 17.34 8.31
C SER A 66 -3.39 17.28 9.75
N PRO A 67 -4.23 17.51 10.77
CA PRO A 67 -3.82 17.32 12.17
C PRO A 67 -3.71 15.84 12.52
N ILE A 68 -4.20 14.94 11.67
CA ILE A 68 -4.20 13.50 11.94
C ILE A 68 -3.07 12.81 11.17
N ARG A 69 -2.26 12.05 11.91
CA ARG A 69 -1.30 11.10 11.36
C ARG A 69 -1.86 9.67 11.45
N ARG A 70 -1.77 8.95 10.34
CA ARG A 70 -2.15 7.53 10.23
C ARG A 70 -0.90 6.69 10.41
N LEU A 71 -0.74 6.13 11.60
CA LEU A 71 0.44 5.36 11.94
C LEU A 71 0.20 3.88 11.72
N LYS A 72 0.89 3.29 10.74
CA LYS A 72 0.83 1.86 10.46
C LYS A 72 1.78 1.10 11.38
N VAL A 73 1.24 0.52 12.46
CA VAL A 73 2.04 -0.04 13.57
C VAL A 73 2.82 -1.30 13.18
N ASN A 74 2.38 -2.03 12.15
CA ASN A 74 3.10 -3.19 11.61
C ASN A 74 4.10 -2.83 10.51
N ALA A 75 4.25 -1.55 10.17
CA ALA A 75 5.24 -1.06 9.20
C ALA A 75 6.52 -0.53 9.88
N SER A 76 6.79 -0.97 11.12
CA SER A 76 7.95 -0.57 11.92
C SER A 76 8.14 0.95 11.99
N PRO A 77 7.12 1.71 12.45
CA PRO A 77 7.24 3.16 12.53
C PRO A 77 8.35 3.54 13.51
N PHE A 78 9.14 4.54 13.15
CA PHE A 78 10.15 5.05 14.06
C PHE A 78 9.51 6.03 15.04
N VAL A 79 9.49 5.62 16.30
CA VAL A 79 8.92 6.37 17.42
C VAL A 79 9.88 6.39 18.58
N CYS A 80 9.81 7.44 19.40
CA CYS A 80 10.59 7.58 20.62
C CYS A 80 9.74 8.23 21.73
N PRO A 81 10.13 8.12 23.00
CA PRO A 81 9.59 8.96 24.06
C PRO A 81 9.84 10.44 23.78
N LEU A 82 9.01 11.33 24.35
CA LEU A 82 9.20 12.77 24.15
C LEU A 82 10.53 13.27 24.72
N TRP A 83 10.97 12.75 25.87
CA TRP A 83 12.24 13.13 26.51
C TRP A 83 13.50 12.77 25.70
N GLU A 84 13.39 11.92 24.67
CA GLU A 84 14.50 11.64 23.73
C GLU A 84 14.62 12.69 22.62
N ILE A 85 13.61 13.56 22.47
CA ILE A 85 13.59 14.62 21.47
C ILE A 85 14.38 15.82 21.99
N GLY A 86 15.25 16.38 21.16
CA GLY A 86 15.99 17.59 21.52
C GLY A 86 15.04 18.77 21.72
N ALA A 87 15.30 19.61 22.73
CA ALA A 87 14.42 20.76 23.04
C ALA A 87 14.18 21.69 21.84
N ALA A 88 15.20 21.89 20.99
CA ALA A 88 15.09 22.70 19.77
C ALA A 88 14.10 22.11 18.75
N ASP A 89 13.91 20.80 18.74
CA ASP A 89 12.96 20.11 17.86
C ASP A 89 11.52 20.12 18.41
N LEU A 90 11.33 20.55 19.68
CA LEU A 90 10.02 20.72 20.31
C LEU A 90 9.53 22.18 20.29
N GLU A 91 10.37 23.15 19.95
CA GLU A 91 9.98 24.55 19.91
C GLU A 91 8.80 24.81 18.95
N PRO A 92 7.86 25.71 19.29
CA PRO A 92 7.90 26.64 20.43
C PRO A 92 7.32 26.07 21.75
N THR A 93 7.08 24.76 21.83
CA THR A 93 6.53 24.11 23.02
C THR A 93 7.60 23.32 23.80
N ASP A 94 7.19 22.66 24.87
CA ASP A 94 8.05 21.81 25.69
C ASP A 94 7.35 20.46 25.98
N GLU A 95 8.12 19.50 26.48
CA GLU A 95 7.63 18.17 26.80
C GLU A 95 6.44 18.20 27.78
N ASP A 96 6.52 19.00 28.84
CA ASP A 96 5.48 19.08 29.86
C ASP A 96 4.16 19.64 29.29
N ALA A 97 4.23 20.64 28.41
CA ALA A 97 3.06 21.20 27.73
C ALA A 97 2.43 20.20 26.77
N LEU A 98 3.25 19.44 26.03
CA LEU A 98 2.78 18.37 25.15
C LEU A 98 2.09 17.25 25.92
N LEU A 99 2.66 16.82 27.06
CA LEU A 99 2.06 15.81 27.93
C LEU A 99 0.73 16.28 28.50
N ARG A 100 0.63 17.53 28.96
CA ARG A 100 -0.65 18.12 29.42
C ARG A 100 -1.68 18.19 28.30
N SER A 101 -1.28 18.61 27.11
CA SER A 101 -2.15 18.70 25.93
C SER A 101 -2.68 17.31 25.55
N ALA A 102 -1.81 16.31 25.52
CA ALA A 102 -2.17 14.93 25.25
C ALA A 102 -3.17 14.37 26.26
N GLN A 103 -2.94 14.58 27.57
CA GLN A 103 -3.86 14.15 28.62
C GLN A 103 -5.21 14.85 28.53
N SER A 104 -5.23 16.15 28.20
CA SER A 104 -6.46 16.90 27.94
C SER A 104 -7.25 16.33 26.77
N VAL A 105 -6.56 15.95 25.67
CA VAL A 105 -7.20 15.30 24.52
C VAL A 105 -7.74 13.93 24.91
N GLN A 106 -6.93 13.08 25.54
CA GLN A 106 -7.30 11.70 25.88
C GLN A 106 -8.43 11.60 26.91
N SER A 107 -8.59 12.60 27.78
CA SER A 107 -9.68 12.64 28.76
C SER A 107 -11.00 13.16 28.20
N ASP A 108 -11.01 13.71 26.99
CA ASP A 108 -12.22 14.18 26.30
C ASP A 108 -12.71 13.15 25.29
N GLU A 109 -13.57 12.24 25.75
CA GLU A 109 -14.12 11.17 24.92
C GLU A 109 -14.95 11.68 23.74
N GLU A 110 -15.64 12.82 23.90
CA GLU A 110 -16.44 13.42 22.84
C GLU A 110 -15.53 13.94 21.72
N PHE A 111 -14.50 14.72 22.07
CA PHE A 111 -13.55 15.25 21.11
C PHE A 111 -12.75 14.15 20.40
N VAL A 112 -12.29 13.14 21.14
CA VAL A 112 -11.60 11.96 20.55
C VAL A 112 -12.52 11.21 19.60
N GLY A 113 -13.79 11.04 19.96
CA GLY A 113 -14.80 10.40 19.12
C GLY A 113 -15.00 11.15 17.80
N ARG A 114 -15.14 12.48 17.86
CA ARG A 114 -15.31 13.35 16.69
C ARG A 114 -14.11 13.30 15.75
N LEU A 115 -12.89 13.41 16.28
CA LEU A 115 -11.65 13.30 15.49
C LEU A 115 -11.49 11.91 14.84
N THR A 116 -11.80 10.85 15.59
CA THR A 116 -11.73 9.47 15.10
C THR A 116 -12.75 9.23 13.98
N ALA A 117 -13.96 9.76 14.12
CA ALA A 117 -14.98 9.70 13.07
C ALA A 117 -14.55 10.46 11.80
N ALA A 118 -14.02 11.67 11.94
CA ALA A 118 -13.49 12.45 10.82
C ALA A 118 -12.30 11.75 10.13
N ALA A 119 -11.41 11.12 10.89
CA ALA A 119 -10.30 10.32 10.37
C ALA A 119 -10.81 9.08 9.61
N GLY A 120 -11.76 8.34 10.18
CA GLY A 120 -12.37 7.17 9.53
C GLY A 120 -13.11 7.52 8.24
N ALA A 121 -13.88 8.61 8.23
CA ALA A 121 -14.58 9.09 7.04
C ALA A 121 -13.65 9.53 5.90
N SER A 122 -12.38 9.81 6.21
CA SER A 122 -11.34 10.18 5.23
C SER A 122 -10.38 9.05 4.88
N ASP A 123 -10.59 7.84 5.41
CA ASP A 123 -9.78 6.70 5.01
C ASP A 123 -10.04 6.32 3.55
N PRO A 124 -8.97 6.04 2.78
CA PRO A 124 -9.12 5.72 1.39
C PRO A 124 -9.81 4.36 1.23
N THR A 125 -10.91 4.35 0.48
CA THR A 125 -11.53 3.11 0.02
C THR A 125 -11.12 2.87 -1.42
N TYR A 126 -10.45 1.76 -1.67
CA TYR A 126 -10.06 1.35 -3.02
C TYR A 126 -11.07 0.33 -3.53
N PRO A 127 -11.60 0.49 -4.77
CA PRO A 127 -12.40 -0.56 -5.37
C PRO A 127 -11.55 -1.82 -5.55
N GLN A 128 -12.18 -2.99 -5.47
CA GLN A 128 -11.49 -4.24 -5.74
C GLN A 128 -11.01 -4.26 -7.19
N SER A 129 -9.72 -4.47 -7.41
CA SER A 129 -9.15 -4.62 -8.76
C SER A 129 -9.71 -5.86 -9.45
N GLU A 130 -9.87 -5.85 -10.77
CA GLU A 130 -10.18 -7.05 -11.57
C GLU A 130 -8.95 -7.98 -11.76
N HIS A 131 -7.76 -7.46 -11.48
CA HIS A 131 -6.49 -8.16 -11.66
C HIS A 131 -6.07 -8.86 -10.37
N VAL A 132 -5.93 -10.18 -10.43
CA VAL A 132 -5.66 -11.01 -9.24
C VAL A 132 -4.37 -10.63 -8.51
N GLU A 133 -3.35 -10.18 -9.23
CA GLU A 133 -2.09 -9.69 -8.66
C GLU A 133 -2.23 -8.40 -7.83
N LEU A 134 -3.32 -7.66 -8.01
CA LEU A 134 -3.68 -6.47 -7.22
C LEU A 134 -4.70 -6.77 -6.12
N GLN A 135 -5.04 -8.05 -5.90
CA GLN A 135 -6.06 -8.48 -4.91
C GLN A 135 -5.47 -9.11 -3.64
N ILE A 136 -4.17 -8.91 -3.36
CA ILE A 136 -3.51 -9.46 -2.16
C ILE A 136 -4.29 -9.12 -0.87
N TYR A 137 -4.82 -7.90 -0.80
CA TYR A 137 -5.60 -7.40 0.35
C TYR A 137 -7.12 -7.37 0.10
N GLY A 138 -7.62 -7.96 -0.99
CA GLY A 138 -8.96 -7.69 -1.51
C GLY A 138 -10.14 -8.43 -0.86
N THR A 139 -9.94 -9.66 -0.36
CA THR A 139 -11.04 -10.50 0.17
C THR A 139 -10.71 -11.14 1.52
N GLY A 140 -9.78 -10.55 2.26
CA GLY A 140 -9.34 -11.04 3.56
C GLY A 140 -8.34 -12.20 3.48
N TRP A 141 -8.14 -12.83 4.63
CA TRP A 141 -7.16 -13.89 4.84
C TRP A 141 -7.62 -15.22 4.26
N GLN A 142 -6.67 -15.98 3.73
CA GLN A 142 -6.87 -17.33 3.26
C GLN A 142 -7.34 -18.30 4.34
N SER A 143 -8.16 -19.28 3.92
CA SER A 143 -8.57 -20.41 4.75
C SER A 143 -7.40 -21.36 5.02
N ASP A 144 -7.43 -22.09 6.13
CA ASP A 144 -6.40 -23.09 6.45
C ASP A 144 -6.34 -24.20 5.39
N ASP A 145 -7.49 -24.56 4.81
CA ASP A 145 -7.60 -25.54 3.72
C ASP A 145 -6.89 -25.05 2.45
N ASP A 146 -7.11 -23.78 2.05
CA ASP A 146 -6.41 -23.19 0.92
C ASP A 146 -4.91 -23.04 1.18
N VAL A 147 -4.50 -22.76 2.42
CA VAL A 147 -3.08 -22.73 2.80
C VAL A 147 -2.45 -24.12 2.66
N ALA A 148 -3.13 -25.17 3.14
CA ALA A 148 -2.68 -26.55 2.98
C ALA A 148 -2.63 -26.96 1.50
N GLY A 149 -3.64 -26.59 0.71
CA GLY A 149 -3.68 -26.82 -0.73
C GLY A 149 -2.54 -26.10 -1.47
N CYS A 150 -2.23 -24.85 -1.11
CA CYS A 150 -1.08 -24.12 -1.65
C CYS A 150 0.25 -24.82 -1.32
N ARG A 151 0.42 -25.34 -0.09
CA ARG A 151 1.64 -26.11 0.27
C ARG A 151 1.74 -27.39 -0.57
N LEU A 152 0.65 -28.15 -0.66
CA LEU A 152 0.59 -29.36 -1.46
C LEU A 152 0.91 -29.08 -2.93
N PHE A 153 0.40 -27.97 -3.48
CA PHE A 153 0.73 -27.51 -4.83
C PHE A 153 2.24 -27.36 -5.01
N HIS A 154 2.92 -26.64 -4.11
CA HIS A 154 4.36 -26.38 -4.23
C HIS A 154 5.24 -27.63 -4.01
N GLU A 155 4.78 -28.60 -3.21
CA GLU A 155 5.49 -29.85 -2.91
C GLU A 155 5.26 -30.95 -3.97
N SER A 156 4.16 -30.86 -4.73
CA SER A 156 3.78 -31.90 -5.70
C SER A 156 4.53 -31.78 -7.04
N PRO A 157 4.65 -32.88 -7.81
CA PRO A 157 5.07 -32.84 -9.21
C PRO A 157 4.16 -31.95 -10.06
N TRP A 158 4.67 -31.41 -11.15
CA TRP A 158 3.93 -30.48 -12.02
C TRP A 158 2.64 -31.10 -12.59
N GLU A 159 2.67 -32.39 -12.88
CA GLU A 159 1.59 -33.16 -13.51
C GLU A 159 0.30 -33.18 -12.68
N THR A 160 0.39 -32.96 -11.36
CA THR A 160 -0.77 -32.94 -10.46
C THR A 160 -1.13 -31.53 -9.98
N ARG A 161 -0.27 -30.53 -10.23
CA ARG A 161 -0.43 -29.16 -9.72
C ARG A 161 -1.66 -28.45 -10.25
N LEU A 162 -2.06 -28.71 -11.50
CA LEU A 162 -3.26 -28.11 -12.07
C LEU A 162 -4.51 -28.55 -11.31
N ASP A 163 -4.64 -29.84 -11.00
CA ASP A 163 -5.79 -30.37 -10.27
C ASP A 163 -5.85 -29.83 -8.83
N ILE A 164 -4.70 -29.77 -8.15
CA ILE A 164 -4.60 -29.16 -6.82
C ILE A 164 -5.04 -27.70 -6.88
N ALA A 165 -4.54 -26.93 -7.85
CA ALA A 165 -4.90 -25.53 -8.02
C ALA A 165 -6.40 -25.35 -8.30
N LEU A 166 -7.03 -26.24 -9.07
CA LEU A 166 -8.47 -26.17 -9.36
C LEU A 166 -9.35 -26.53 -8.14
N GLY A 167 -8.81 -27.29 -7.20
CA GLY A 167 -9.47 -27.67 -5.94
C GLY A 167 -9.50 -26.58 -4.87
N LEU A 168 -8.74 -25.50 -5.02
CA LEU A 168 -8.71 -24.39 -4.05
C LEU A 168 -10.06 -23.64 -4.04
N ALA A 169 -10.53 -23.28 -2.85
CA ALA A 169 -11.78 -22.56 -2.67
C ALA A 169 -11.64 -21.10 -3.13
N ASP A 170 -10.55 -20.44 -2.74
CA ASP A 170 -10.27 -19.06 -3.14
C ASP A 170 -9.97 -18.97 -4.64
N THR A 171 -10.80 -18.20 -5.36
CA THR A 171 -10.70 -18.01 -6.81
C THR A 171 -9.40 -17.33 -7.22
N ARG A 172 -8.80 -16.52 -6.34
CA ARG A 172 -7.50 -15.88 -6.55
C ARG A 172 -6.41 -16.93 -6.67
N PHE A 173 -6.39 -17.90 -5.74
CA PHE A 173 -5.38 -18.95 -5.75
C PHE A 173 -5.57 -19.92 -6.91
N ARG A 174 -6.81 -20.24 -7.29
CA ARG A 174 -7.06 -20.99 -8.53
C ARG A 174 -6.47 -20.30 -9.75
N ARG A 175 -6.69 -18.98 -9.89
CA ARG A 175 -6.17 -18.19 -11.01
C ARG A 175 -4.65 -18.10 -10.99
N LEU A 176 -4.05 -17.85 -9.82
CA LEU A 176 -2.60 -17.79 -9.65
C LEU A 176 -1.93 -19.14 -9.91
N GLY A 177 -2.47 -20.24 -9.39
CA GLY A 177 -1.97 -21.59 -9.62
C GLY A 177 -2.01 -21.96 -11.11
N ARG A 178 -3.10 -21.64 -11.83
CA ARG A 178 -3.19 -21.82 -13.28
C ARG A 178 -2.13 -20.99 -14.04
N ARG A 179 -1.87 -19.75 -13.62
CA ARG A 179 -0.82 -18.91 -14.21
C ARG A 179 0.58 -19.48 -13.97
N LEU A 180 0.84 -20.03 -12.77
CA LEU A 180 2.12 -20.71 -12.50
C LEU A 180 2.32 -21.93 -13.39
N VAL A 181 1.29 -22.76 -13.57
CA VAL A 181 1.36 -23.90 -14.51
C VAL A 181 1.59 -23.41 -15.95
N TYR A 182 0.91 -22.34 -16.37
CA TYR A 182 1.14 -21.73 -17.69
C TYR A 182 2.60 -21.28 -17.90
N CYS A 183 3.19 -20.60 -16.92
CA CYS A 183 4.57 -20.10 -17.05
C CYS A 183 5.61 -21.22 -17.08
N GLU A 184 5.40 -22.29 -16.31
CA GLU A 184 6.45 -23.31 -16.06
C GLU A 184 6.26 -24.58 -16.90
N ARG A 185 5.01 -25.01 -17.09
CA ARG A 185 4.63 -26.25 -17.78
C ARG A 185 3.35 -26.06 -18.62
N PRO A 186 3.36 -25.18 -19.63
CA PRO A 186 2.19 -24.91 -20.47
C PRO A 186 1.71 -26.15 -21.22
N ASP A 187 2.55 -27.16 -21.41
CA ASP A 187 2.23 -28.46 -22.00
C ASP A 187 1.21 -29.27 -21.19
N LEU A 188 1.08 -28.99 -19.89
CA LEU A 188 0.11 -29.63 -19.01
C LEU A 188 -1.29 -28.98 -19.06
N LEU A 189 -1.42 -27.84 -19.74
CA LEU A 189 -2.70 -27.18 -19.93
C LEU A 189 -3.43 -27.75 -21.14
N ARG A 190 -4.76 -27.80 -21.07
CA ARG A 190 -5.57 -28.05 -22.26
C ARG A 190 -5.34 -26.94 -23.28
N SER A 191 -5.29 -27.28 -24.56
CA SER A 191 -5.02 -26.32 -25.65
C SER A 191 -5.91 -25.08 -25.61
N ALA A 192 -7.20 -25.26 -25.30
CA ALA A 192 -8.15 -24.16 -25.16
C ALA A 192 -7.84 -23.24 -23.96
N ASP A 193 -7.42 -23.80 -22.83
CA ASP A 193 -7.04 -23.02 -21.64
C ASP A 193 -5.74 -22.25 -21.88
N ARG A 194 -4.75 -22.89 -22.53
CA ARG A 194 -3.50 -22.24 -22.92
C ARG A 194 -3.76 -21.08 -23.87
N ALA A 195 -4.54 -21.30 -24.94
CA ALA A 195 -4.87 -20.26 -25.90
C ALA A 195 -5.61 -19.06 -25.28
N ALA A 196 -6.47 -19.32 -24.28
CA ALA A 196 -7.13 -18.24 -23.54
C ALA A 196 -6.14 -17.39 -22.72
N ILE A 197 -5.18 -18.03 -22.07
CA ILE A 197 -4.12 -17.32 -21.32
C ILE A 197 -3.19 -16.58 -22.29
N ASP A 198 -2.81 -17.19 -23.42
CA ASP A 198 -2.01 -16.56 -24.48
C ASP A 198 -2.66 -15.26 -24.96
N ALA A 199 -3.97 -15.30 -25.21
CA ALA A 199 -4.75 -14.13 -25.62
C ALA A 199 -4.80 -13.06 -24.51
N GLU A 200 -4.96 -13.44 -23.24
CA GLU A 200 -4.92 -12.51 -22.11
C GLU A 200 -3.55 -11.83 -22.00
N VAL A 201 -2.45 -12.60 -22.07
CA VAL A 201 -1.07 -12.09 -22.02
C VAL A 201 -0.80 -11.17 -23.20
N ALA A 202 -1.13 -11.60 -24.43
CA ALA A 202 -0.95 -10.79 -25.63
C ALA A 202 -1.68 -9.46 -25.55
N ARG A 203 -2.93 -9.45 -25.06
CA ARG A 203 -3.70 -8.23 -24.85
C ARG A 203 -3.02 -7.29 -23.85
N ARG A 204 -2.51 -7.82 -22.73
CA ARG A 204 -1.86 -6.99 -21.70
C ARG A 204 -0.51 -6.43 -22.14
N VAL A 205 0.28 -7.22 -22.87
CA VAL A 205 1.59 -6.80 -23.39
C VAL A 205 1.41 -5.77 -24.50
N ARG A 206 0.54 -6.03 -25.48
CA ARG A 206 0.31 -5.08 -26.58
C ARG A 206 -0.38 -3.80 -26.10
N GLY A 207 -1.14 -3.89 -25.01
CA GLY A 207 -2.04 -2.83 -24.60
C GLY A 207 -3.21 -2.67 -25.57
N GLY A 208 -3.99 -1.61 -25.35
CA GLY A 208 -5.09 -1.18 -26.21
C GLY A 208 -5.40 0.29 -25.94
N ASP A 209 -6.57 0.75 -26.39
CA ASP A 209 -7.01 2.12 -26.11
C ASP A 209 -7.39 2.25 -24.62
N GLY A 210 -6.49 2.81 -23.82
CA GLY A 210 -6.72 3.01 -22.38
C GLY A 210 -5.45 3.29 -21.58
N THR A 211 -5.66 3.65 -20.32
CA THR A 211 -4.60 3.80 -19.32
C THR A 211 -4.49 2.51 -18.50
N PHE A 212 -3.28 2.03 -18.27
CA PHE A 212 -3.02 0.79 -17.53
C PHE A 212 -2.04 1.07 -16.37
N ASP A 213 -2.19 0.35 -15.28
CA ASP A 213 -1.28 0.42 -14.11
C ASP A 213 0.07 -0.29 -14.37
N TRP A 214 0.27 -0.85 -15.57
CA TRP A 214 1.49 -1.53 -15.99
C TRP A 214 1.99 -0.97 -17.32
N THR A 215 3.28 -1.19 -17.61
CA THR A 215 3.87 -0.82 -18.89
C THR A 215 3.40 -1.75 -20.02
N THR A 216 3.21 -1.21 -21.21
CA THR A 216 2.85 -1.96 -22.42
C THR A 216 4.02 -1.92 -23.40
N LEU A 217 4.04 -2.85 -24.34
CA LEU A 217 5.07 -2.93 -25.37
C LEU A 217 5.24 -1.61 -26.15
N PRO A 218 4.17 -0.92 -26.61
CA PRO A 218 4.32 0.39 -27.24
C PRO A 218 4.94 1.45 -26.31
N HIS A 219 4.56 1.49 -25.03
CA HIS A 219 5.13 2.44 -24.07
C HIS A 219 6.60 2.13 -23.78
N ALA A 220 6.95 0.86 -23.58
CA ALA A 220 8.33 0.44 -23.35
C ALA A 220 9.24 0.77 -24.53
N LEU A 221 8.77 0.55 -25.78
CA LEU A 221 9.53 0.90 -26.99
C LEU A 221 9.75 2.41 -27.09
N ALA A 222 8.73 3.23 -26.82
CA ALA A 222 8.86 4.69 -26.81
C ALA A 222 9.82 5.18 -25.71
N GLU A 223 9.77 4.56 -24.53
CA GLU A 223 10.70 4.86 -23.43
C GLU A 223 12.15 4.52 -23.80
N ILE A 224 12.37 3.38 -24.45
CA ILE A 224 13.71 2.99 -24.93
C ILE A 224 14.24 3.98 -25.97
N GLU A 225 13.42 4.46 -26.90
CA GLU A 225 13.83 5.48 -27.87
C GLU A 225 14.25 6.78 -27.18
N ASN A 226 13.49 7.22 -26.19
CA ASN A 226 13.83 8.39 -25.38
C ASN A 226 15.14 8.19 -24.61
N LEU A 227 15.36 7.01 -24.02
CA LEU A 227 16.60 6.67 -23.33
C LEU A 227 17.80 6.67 -24.29
N ILE A 228 17.68 6.10 -25.49
CA ILE A 228 18.76 6.12 -26.49
C ILE A 228 19.13 7.55 -26.86
N ALA A 229 18.14 8.43 -27.02
CA ALA A 229 18.37 9.84 -27.34
C ALA A 229 19.06 10.62 -26.19
N ALA A 230 18.81 10.25 -24.94
CA ALA A 230 19.33 10.92 -23.76
C ALA A 230 20.62 10.29 -23.19
N SER A 231 20.91 9.02 -23.50
CA SER A 231 22.03 8.26 -22.94
C SER A 231 23.34 8.41 -23.73
N PRO A 232 24.49 8.23 -23.06
CA PRO A 232 25.79 8.18 -23.73
C PRO A 232 25.93 6.94 -24.65
N GLN A 233 26.79 7.04 -25.66
CA GLN A 233 26.93 6.03 -26.73
C GLN A 233 27.28 4.62 -26.23
N ASN A 234 27.96 4.51 -25.09
CA ASN A 234 28.32 3.22 -24.49
C ASN A 234 27.10 2.42 -23.98
N GLU A 235 25.94 3.05 -23.79
CA GLU A 235 24.70 2.38 -23.40
C GLU A 235 23.83 1.97 -24.60
N HIS A 236 24.08 2.55 -25.79
CA HIS A 236 23.22 2.39 -26.97
C HIS A 236 23.11 0.93 -27.41
N ALA A 237 24.21 0.17 -27.38
CA ALA A 237 24.21 -1.23 -27.78
C ALA A 237 23.25 -2.08 -26.91
N ARG A 238 23.24 -1.84 -25.60
CA ARG A 238 22.34 -2.53 -24.66
C ARG A 238 20.88 -2.15 -24.89
N LEU A 239 20.61 -0.86 -25.09
CA LEU A 239 19.25 -0.35 -25.32
C LEU A 239 18.68 -0.84 -26.66
N ARG A 240 19.49 -0.91 -27.71
CA ARG A 240 19.09 -1.48 -29.01
C ARG A 240 18.83 -2.97 -28.94
N ALA A 241 19.66 -3.74 -28.21
CA ALA A 241 19.39 -5.15 -27.98
C ALA A 241 18.04 -5.38 -27.26
N LEU A 242 17.73 -4.55 -26.27
CA LEU A 242 16.43 -4.60 -25.58
C LEU A 242 15.26 -4.22 -26.52
N GLN A 243 15.45 -3.21 -27.37
CA GLN A 243 14.47 -2.81 -28.38
C GLN A 243 14.17 -3.96 -29.35
N ASP A 244 15.20 -4.67 -29.81
CA ASP A 244 15.08 -5.80 -30.73
C ASP A 244 14.35 -6.97 -30.07
N GLU A 245 14.67 -7.29 -28.81
CA GLU A 245 13.98 -8.33 -28.04
C GLU A 245 12.49 -8.01 -27.89
N MET A 246 12.15 -6.77 -27.50
CA MET A 246 10.78 -6.31 -27.34
C MET A 246 10.00 -6.32 -28.66
N THR A 247 10.64 -5.90 -29.77
CA THR A 247 10.00 -5.86 -31.09
C THR A 247 9.67 -7.27 -31.60
N ASN A 248 10.50 -8.26 -31.26
CA ASN A 248 10.31 -9.66 -31.64
C ASN A 248 9.53 -10.48 -30.61
N TRP A 249 8.93 -9.83 -29.61
CA TRP A 249 8.17 -10.52 -28.58
C TRP A 249 6.99 -11.30 -29.17
N THR A 250 6.87 -12.56 -28.76
CA THR A 250 5.73 -13.42 -29.08
C THR A 250 5.15 -14.03 -27.80
N PRO A 251 3.83 -14.23 -27.71
CA PRO A 251 3.25 -15.00 -26.61
C PRO A 251 3.83 -16.43 -26.62
N GLY A 252 4.22 -16.93 -25.44
CA GLY A 252 4.88 -18.22 -25.26
C GLY A 252 3.96 -19.44 -25.31
#